data_AF-A0A554WNG4-F1
#
_entry.id   AF-A0A554WNG4-F1
#
_cell.length_a   1.000
_cell.length_b   1.000
_cell.length_c   1.000
_cell.angle_alpha   90.00
_cell.angle_beta   90.00
_cell.angle_gamma   90.00
#
_symmetry.space_group_name_H-M   'P 1'
#
loop_
_entity.id
_entity.type
_entity.pdbx_description
1 polymer ?
#
loop_
_entity_poly.entity_id
_entity_poly.type
_entity_poly.pdbx_seq_one_letter_code
_entity_poly.pdbx_strand_id
1 'polypeptide(L)' 'MRERAIAEHAVLDTIARPARTLVLADGRLEFQGWVSRGDRRLLLRVIADDDRTVLTVVTVLATSKIAKYGAPT' A
#
# COMPACT_ATOMS: atom_id res chain seq x y z
N MET A 1 -0.25 -5.93 10.79
CA MET A 1 0.40 -4.60 10.74
C MET A 1 1.52 -4.41 11.76
N ARG A 2 1.33 -4.79 13.05
CA ARG A 2 2.36 -4.73 14.11
C ARG A 2 3.68 -5.41 13.74
N GLU A 3 3.64 -6.58 13.10
CA GLU A 3 4.84 -7.34 12.72
C GLU A 3 5.74 -6.62 11.70
N ARG A 4 5.18 -5.71 10.90
CA ARG A 4 5.95 -4.92 9.93
C ARG A 4 6.22 -3.49 10.40
N ALA A 5 5.82 -3.13 11.62
CA ALA A 5 5.90 -1.76 12.17
C ALA A 5 5.28 -0.70 11.23
N ILE A 6 4.20 -1.05 10.52
CA ILE A 6 3.45 -0.12 9.67
C ILE A 6 2.25 0.33 10.50
N ALA A 7 2.11 1.64 10.66
CA ALA A 7 1.01 2.21 11.41
C ALA A 7 -0.30 2.05 10.65
N GLU A 8 -1.37 1.77 11.38
CA GLU A 8 -2.68 1.52 10.79
C GLU A 8 -3.24 2.74 10.05
N HIS A 9 -3.07 3.94 10.62
CA HIS A 9 -3.46 5.18 9.95
C HIS A 9 -2.81 5.34 8.57
N ALA A 10 -1.54 4.95 8.42
CA ALA A 10 -0.84 5.05 7.14
C ALA A 10 -1.43 4.11 6.08
N VAL A 11 -1.95 2.95 6.50
CA VAL A 11 -2.67 2.04 5.60
C VAL A 11 -4.01 2.65 5.20
N LEU A 12 -4.78 3.15 6.18
CA LEU A 12 -6.08 3.77 5.93
C LEU A 12 -5.95 4.99 5.00
N ASP A 13 -4.98 5.86 5.26
CA ASP A 13 -4.69 7.03 4.42
C ASP A 13 -4.32 6.62 2.99
N THR A 14 -3.52 5.56 2.83
CA THR A 14 -3.13 5.04 1.51
C THR A 14 -4.32 4.47 0.75
N ILE A 15 -5.27 3.82 1.43
CA ILE A 15 -6.51 3.32 0.79
C ILE A 15 -7.43 4.48 0.45
N ALA A 16 -7.59 5.46 1.34
CA ALA A 16 -8.51 6.57 1.16
C ALA A 16 -8.04 7.60 0.13
N ARG A 17 -6.73 7.83 0.03
CA ARG A 17 -6.10 8.80 -0.87
C ARG A 17 -4.85 8.19 -1.51
N PRO A 18 -5.00 7.15 -2.35
CA PRO A 18 -3.87 6.50 -2.99
C PRO A 18 -3.18 7.48 -3.93
N ALA A 19 -1.85 7.48 -3.91
CA ALA A 19 -1.07 8.16 -4.94
C ALA A 19 -1.16 7.39 -6.28
N ARG A 20 -1.39 6.07 -6.21
CA ARG A 20 -1.72 5.25 -7.38
C ARG A 20 -2.53 4.03 -6.97
N THR A 21 -3.48 3.64 -7.80
CA THR A 21 -4.23 2.38 -7.68
C THR A 21 -3.95 1.51 -8.89
N LEU A 22 -3.69 0.22 -8.66
CA LEU A 22 -3.47 -0.78 -9.70
C LEU A 22 -4.44 -1.94 -9.52
N VAL A 23 -4.90 -2.51 -10.63
CA VAL A 23 -5.59 -3.80 -10.64
C VAL A 23 -4.55 -4.89 -10.91
N LEU A 24 -4.45 -5.86 -10.02
CA LEU A 24 -3.53 -6.99 -10.14
C LEU A 24 -4.17 -8.11 -10.97
N ALA A 25 -3.33 -9.02 -11.49
CA ALA A 25 -3.76 -10.08 -12.39
C ALA A 25 -4.76 -11.07 -11.77
N ASP A 26 -4.79 -11.19 -10.44
CA ASP A 26 -5.74 -12.03 -9.68
C ASP A 26 -7.04 -11.29 -9.32
N GLY A 27 -7.25 -10.08 -9.85
CA GLY A 27 -8.43 -9.25 -9.57
C GLY A 27 -8.31 -8.40 -8.31
N ARG A 28 -7.20 -8.51 -7.57
CA ARG A 28 -6.95 -7.69 -6.38
C ARG A 28 -6.65 -6.24 -6.73
N LEU A 29 -6.84 -5.38 -5.74
CA LEU A 29 -6.44 -3.98 -5.82
C LEU A 29 -5.14 -3.76 -5.05
N GLU A 30 -4.22 -3.02 -5.66
CA GLU A 30 -3.06 -2.47 -4.98
C GLU A 30 -3.18 -0.96 -4.89
N PHE A 31 -3.26 -0.46 -3.65
CA PHE A 31 -3.18 0.95 -3.31
C PHE A 31 -1.74 1.29 -2.92
N GLN A 32 -1.18 2.28 -3.60
CA GLN A 32 0.17 2.74 -3.35
C GLN A 32 0.19 4.13 -2.76
N GLY A 33 1.02 4.30 -1.74
CA GLY A 33 1.23 5.55 -1.04
C GLY A 33 2.68 5.70 -0.60
N TRP A 34 2.96 6.75 0.15
CA TRP A 34 4.30 7.04 0.67
C TRP A 34 4.27 7.06 2.18
N VAL A 35 5.30 6.48 2.80
CA VAL A 35 5.52 6.57 4.24
C VAL A 35 6.96 6.96 4.54
N SER A 36 7.16 7.73 5.59
CA SER A 36 8.49 8.10 6.08
C SER A 36 8.91 7.18 7.23
N ARG A 37 10.18 6.76 7.22
CA ARG A 37 10.83 6.08 8.35
C ARG A 37 12.18 6.73 8.60
N GLY A 38 12.24 7.57 9.63
CA GLY A 38 13.34 8.52 9.78
C GLY A 38 13.44 9.39 8.53
N ASP A 39 14.65 9.56 8.01
CA ASP A 39 14.93 10.38 6.82
C ASP A 39 14.62 9.67 5.49
N ARG A 40 14.08 8.45 5.54
CA ARG A 40 13.83 7.63 4.35
C ARG A 40 12.36 7.65 3.98
N ARG A 41 12.07 8.05 2.74
CA ARG A 41 10.76 7.87 2.11
C ARG A 41 10.69 6.47 1.48
N LEU A 42 9.66 5.71 1.84
CA LEU A 42 9.43 4.35 1.38
C LEU A 42 8.09 4.27 0.65
N LEU A 43 8.04 3.42 -0.37
CA LEU A 43 6.79 3.08 -1.04
C LEU A 43 5.98 2.16 -0.14
N LEU A 44 4.76 2.57 0.22
CA LEU A 44 3.78 1.74 0.90
C LEU A 44 2.87 1.10 -0.16
N ARG A 45 2.76 -0.22 -0.10
CA ARG A 45 1.87 -1.03 -0.93
C ARG A 45 0.86 -1.70 -0.03
N VAL A 46 -0.43 -1.48 -0.31
CA VAL A 46 -1.56 -2.08 0.39
C VAL A 46 -2.34 -2.87 -0.64
N ILE A 47 -2.31 -4.20 -0.52
CA ILE A 47 -3.01 -5.11 -1.42
C ILE A 47 -4.26 -5.61 -0.71
N ALA A 48 -5.40 -5.48 -1.36
CA ALA A 48 -6.69 -5.90 -0.83
C ALA A 48 -7.48 -6.74 -1.83
N ASP A 49 -8.24 -7.69 -1.29
CA ASP A 49 -9.34 -8.33 -1.98
C ASP A 49 -10.55 -7.38 -1.95
N ASP A 50 -11.19 -7.16 -3.10
CA ASP A 50 -12.41 -6.38 -3.24
C ASP A 50 -13.62 -7.31 -3.36
N ASP A 51 -14.36 -7.47 -2.27
CA ASP A 51 -15.63 -8.23 -2.24
C ASP A 51 -16.85 -7.28 -2.31
N ARG A 52 -16.72 -6.15 -3.03
CA ARG A 52 -17.74 -5.10 -3.30
C ARG A 52 -18.31 -4.36 -2.07
N THR A 53 -18.23 -4.94 -0.88
CA THR A 53 -18.82 -4.43 0.36
C THR A 53 -17.74 -4.19 1.42
N VAL A 54 -16.67 -4.98 1.40
CA VAL A 54 -15.56 -4.90 2.36
C VAL A 54 -14.24 -5.05 1.60
N LEU A 55 -13.31 -4.13 1.85
CA LEU A 55 -11.91 -4.29 1.42
C LEU A 55 -11.15 -5.08 2.47
N THR A 56 -10.73 -6.30 2.11
CA THR A 56 -9.91 -7.13 3.00
C THR A 56 -8.44 -6.93 2.67
N VAL A 57 -7.69 -6.27 3.55
CA VAL A 57 -6.25 -6.06 3.37
C VAL A 57 -5.48 -7.37 3.56
N VAL A 58 -4.98 -7.93 2.46
CA VAL A 58 -4.25 -9.21 2.44
C VAL A 58 -2.75 -8.99 2.68
N THR A 59 -2.20 -7.88 2.21
CA THR A 59 -0.77 -7.61 2.32
C THR A 59 -0.48 -6.12 2.47
N VAL A 60 0.42 -5.80 3.40
CA VAL A 60 0.95 -4.45 3.59
C VAL A 60 2.48 -4.51 3.58
N LEU A 61 3.11 -3.72 2.72
CA LEU A 61 4.56 -3.68 2.56
C LEU A 61 5.07 -2.25 2.40
N ALA A 62 6.01 -1.85 3.25
CA ALA A 62 6.83 -0.67 3.04
C ALA A 62 8.19 -1.07 2.45
N THR A 63 8.61 -0.47 1.34
CA THR A 63 9.82 -0.88 0.62
C THR A 63 10.58 0.31 0.01
N SER A 64 11.92 0.21 -0.02
CA SER A 64 12.78 1.14 -0.75
C SER A 64 13.01 0.73 -2.21
N LYS A 65 12.48 -0.42 -2.64
CA LYS A 65 12.66 -0.97 -4.00
C LYS A 65 11.74 -0.29 -5.02
N ILE A 66 11.74 1.04 -5.06
CA ILE A 66 10.84 1.85 -5.88
C ILE A 66 11.01 1.49 -7.36
N ALA A 67 12.23 1.33 -7.86
CA ALA A 67 12.49 0.95 -9.25
C ALA A 67 11.83 -0.38 -9.68
N LYS A 68 11.61 -1.31 -8.74
CA LYS A 68 10.96 -2.60 -9.02
C LYS A 68 9.43 -2.49 -9.08
N TYR A 69 8.84 -1.63 -8.26
CA TYR A 69 7.39 -1.54 -8.09
C TYR A 69 6.80 -0.26 -8.72
N GLY A 70 7.66 0.56 -9.32
CA GLY A 70 7.38 1.90 -9.80
C GLY A 70 7.21 2.91 -8.66
N ALA A 71 7.43 4.19 -8.98
CA ALA A 71 6.99 5.30 -8.13
C ALA A 71 5.55 5.67 -8.52
N PRO A 72 4.62 5.82 -7.56
CA PRO A 72 3.40 6.55 -7.82
C PRO A 72 3.74 8.02 -8.08
N THR A 73 3.15 8.57 -9.14
CA THR A 73 3.31 9.97 -9.60
C THR A 73 2.39 10.90 -8.85
#